data_AF-A0A7S3AVI9-F1
#
_entry.id   AF-A0A7S3AVI9-F1
#
_cell.length_a   1.000
_cell.length_b   1.000
_cell.length_c   1.000
_cell.angle_alpha   90.00
_cell.angle_beta   90.00
_cell.angle_gamma   90.00
#
_symmetry.space_group_name_H-M   'P 1'
#
loop_
_entity.id
_entity.type
_entity.pdbx_description
1 polymer ?
#
loop_
_entity_poly.entity_id
_entity_poly.type
_entity_poly.pdbx_seq_one_letter_code
_entity_poly.pdbx_strand_id
1 'polypeptide(L)'
;SLTTAENACKWGPIHPQRQSYDWVGCDAIFDAAAAAIQSVRGHNLCWHTENPQWLTNGNFSSAELEQILQEHIHSVVARYGTRALAWDVVNEALDSNGLKPSAPWYPALPDYIDVAFRAARAAAGPDVKLFYNDYSAEGM
;
A
#
# COMPACT_ATOMS: atom_id res chain seq x y z
N SER A 1 -6.66 6.42 -20.95
CA SER A 1 -5.27 6.15 -20.52
C SER A 1 -5.26 5.80 -19.04
N LEU A 2 -4.23 5.09 -18.57
CA LEU A 2 -4.03 4.68 -17.17
C LEU A 2 -2.80 5.41 -16.63
N THR A 3 -2.91 5.98 -15.43
CA THR A 3 -1.79 6.63 -14.73
C THR A 3 -1.53 5.90 -13.41
N THR A 4 -0.25 5.71 -13.07
CA THR A 4 0.18 5.15 -11.80
C THR A 4 0.58 6.29 -10.87
N ALA A 5 0.09 6.28 -9.64
CA ALA A 5 0.46 7.29 -8.66
C ALA A 5 1.83 6.97 -8.04
N GLU A 6 2.90 7.30 -8.75
CA GLU A 6 4.23 6.68 -8.55
C GLU A 6 4.88 6.95 -7.18
N ASN A 7 4.80 8.17 -6.64
CA ASN A 7 5.52 8.50 -5.39
C ASN A 7 4.62 9.13 -4.32
N ALA A 8 3.75 10.08 -4.68
CA ALA A 8 2.97 10.82 -3.67
C ALA A 8 1.90 9.98 -2.96
N CYS A 9 1.60 8.76 -3.47
CA CYS A 9 0.66 7.84 -2.85
C CYS A 9 1.32 6.67 -2.11
N LYS A 10 2.66 6.68 -1.94
CA LYS A 10 3.37 5.73 -1.10
C LYS A 10 3.15 6.03 0.39
N TRP A 11 3.43 5.04 1.25
CA TRP A 11 3.17 5.14 2.70
C TRP A 11 3.85 6.35 3.34
N GLY A 12 5.15 6.55 3.10
CA GLY A 12 5.93 7.64 3.68
C GLY A 12 5.28 9.03 3.48
N PRO A 13 5.00 9.43 2.23
CA PRO A 13 4.29 10.67 1.93
C PRO A 13 2.86 10.73 2.50
N ILE A 14 2.08 9.64 2.40
CA ILE A 14 0.67 9.66 2.82
C ILE A 14 0.50 9.68 4.34
N HIS A 15 1.36 8.99 5.08
CA HIS A 15 1.20 8.77 6.52
C HIS A 15 2.51 9.15 7.25
N PRO A 16 2.94 10.42 7.16
CA PRO A 16 4.27 10.85 7.62
C PRO A 16 4.42 10.86 9.13
N GLN A 17 3.31 10.84 9.89
CA GLN A 17 3.28 10.76 11.34
C GLN A 17 2.24 9.74 11.79
N ARG A 18 2.47 9.03 12.89
CA ARG A 18 1.60 7.93 13.34
C ARG A 18 0.11 8.31 13.42
N GLN A 19 -0.20 9.53 13.87
CA GLN A 19 -1.58 9.98 14.11
C GLN A 19 -2.14 10.91 13.02
N SER A 20 -1.41 11.17 11.94
CA SER A 20 -1.86 12.11 10.91
C SER A 20 -1.43 11.72 9.50
N TYR A 21 -2.31 12.01 8.55
CA TYR A 21 -2.11 11.75 7.13
C TYR A 21 -1.89 13.06 6.38
N ASP A 22 -1.02 13.02 5.36
CA ASP A 22 -0.87 14.07 4.35
C ASP A 22 -1.44 13.56 3.02
N TRP A 23 -2.63 14.05 2.68
CA TRP A 23 -3.32 13.65 1.46
C TRP A 23 -3.01 14.53 0.26
N VAL A 24 -2.33 15.68 0.46
CA VAL A 24 -2.24 16.75 -0.55
C VAL A 24 -1.66 16.25 -1.86
N GLY A 25 -0.53 15.54 -1.79
CA GLY A 25 0.15 15.03 -2.99
C GLY A 25 -0.65 13.96 -3.72
N CYS A 26 -1.24 13.01 -2.99
CA CYS A 26 -1.99 11.92 -3.58
C CYS A 26 -3.35 12.39 -4.13
N ASP A 27 -4.04 13.31 -3.43
CA ASP A 27 -5.27 13.94 -3.91
C ASP A 27 -5.03 14.64 -5.25
N ALA A 28 -3.95 15.43 -5.36
CA ALA A 28 -3.63 16.14 -6.60
C ALA A 28 -3.48 15.19 -7.80
N ILE A 29 -2.92 13.99 -7.60
CA ILE A 29 -2.80 12.96 -8.66
C ILE A 29 -4.18 12.43 -9.05
N PHE A 30 -4.99 12.03 -8.07
CA PHE A 30 -6.31 11.47 -8.35
C PHE A 30 -7.28 12.53 -8.92
N ASP A 31 -7.16 13.79 -8.53
CA ASP A 31 -7.94 14.90 -9.05
C ASP A 31 -7.54 15.24 -10.49
N ALA A 32 -6.23 15.29 -10.78
CA ALA A 32 -5.74 15.51 -12.14
C ALA A 32 -6.14 14.37 -13.08
N ALA A 33 -6.07 13.12 -12.62
CA ALA A 33 -6.52 11.96 -13.38
C ALA A 33 -8.02 12.03 -13.68
N ALA A 34 -8.85 12.38 -12.68
CA ALA A 34 -10.28 12.56 -12.86
C ALA A 34 -10.60 13.68 -13.87
N ALA A 35 -9.94 14.83 -13.77
CA ALA A 35 -10.10 15.96 -14.70
C ALA A 35 -9.72 15.59 -16.15
N ALA A 36 -8.73 14.70 -16.31
CA ALA A 36 -8.28 14.18 -17.59
C ALA A 36 -9.07 12.93 -18.07
N ILE A 37 -10.10 12.49 -17.34
CA ILE A 37 -10.89 11.28 -17.63
C ILE A 37 -9.98 10.05 -17.75
N GLN A 38 -9.04 9.93 -16.81
CA GLN A 38 -8.08 8.83 -16.72
C GLN A 38 -8.37 7.97 -15.50
N SER A 39 -8.13 6.67 -15.62
CA SER A 39 -8.16 5.77 -14.48
C SER A 39 -6.81 5.79 -13.76
N VAL A 40 -6.84 5.53 -12.45
CA VAL A 40 -5.64 5.43 -11.61
C VAL A 40 -5.47 3.98 -11.14
N ARG A 41 -4.23 3.46 -11.21
CA ARG A 41 -3.81 2.30 -10.42
C ARG A 41 -3.13 2.80 -9.16
N GLY A 42 -3.67 2.43 -8.00
CA GLY A 42 -3.07 2.76 -6.72
C GLY A 42 -1.82 1.92 -6.50
N HIS A 43 -0.69 2.59 -6.28
CA HIS A 43 0.62 1.97 -6.12
C HIS A 43 1.37 2.70 -5.00
N ASN A 44 1.61 2.10 -3.84
CA ASN A 44 1.16 0.78 -3.37
C ASN A 44 0.88 0.85 -1.86
N LEU A 45 0.17 -0.12 -1.29
CA LEU A 45 -0.29 -0.05 0.11
C LEU A 45 0.71 -0.61 1.13
N CYS A 46 1.48 -1.63 0.77
CA CYS A 46 2.47 -2.26 1.64
C CYS A 46 3.74 -2.56 0.86
N TRP A 47 4.86 -1.97 1.29
CA TRP A 47 6.19 -2.20 0.71
C TRP A 47 7.27 -2.30 1.78
N HIS A 48 8.44 -2.81 1.39
CA HIS A 48 9.63 -2.86 2.25
C HIS A 48 10.43 -1.54 2.25
N THR A 49 10.15 -0.62 1.31
CA THR A 49 10.81 0.69 1.23
C THR A 49 9.77 1.81 1.15
N GLU A 50 10.22 3.07 1.21
CA GLU A 50 9.36 4.28 1.18
C GLU A 50 8.35 4.31 2.34
N ASN A 51 8.70 3.70 3.47
CA ASN A 51 7.97 3.71 4.72
C ASN A 51 8.32 4.95 5.55
N PRO A 52 7.38 5.49 6.34
CA PRO A 52 7.64 6.65 7.18
C PRO A 52 8.58 6.30 8.35
N GLN A 53 9.39 7.26 8.79
CA GLN A 53 10.40 7.02 9.84
C GLN A 53 9.81 6.54 11.17
N TRP A 54 8.60 6.97 11.54
CA TRP A 54 7.96 6.52 12.77
C TRP A 54 7.62 5.03 12.74
N LEU A 55 7.41 4.47 11.54
CA LEU A 55 7.15 3.06 11.34
C LEU A 55 8.46 2.27 11.39
N THR A 56 9.48 2.71 10.62
CA THR A 56 10.76 1.98 10.51
C THR A 56 11.60 2.04 11.78
N ASN A 57 11.51 3.14 12.55
CA ASN A 57 12.26 3.32 13.79
C ASN A 57 11.47 2.88 15.03
N GLY A 58 10.21 2.47 14.84
CA GLY A 58 9.37 2.00 15.93
C GLY A 58 9.73 0.57 16.34
N ASN A 59 9.62 0.29 17.63
CA ASN A 59 9.79 -1.05 18.18
C ASN A 59 8.41 -1.65 18.48
N PHE A 60 7.75 -2.14 17.43
CA PHE A 60 6.38 -2.65 17.51
C PHE A 60 6.38 -4.18 17.67
N SER A 61 5.44 -4.66 18.47
CA SER A 61 5.06 -6.06 18.49
C SER A 61 4.36 -6.46 17.18
N SER A 62 4.29 -7.77 16.93
CA SER A 62 3.58 -8.32 15.77
C SER A 62 2.12 -7.82 15.69
N ALA A 63 1.41 -7.81 16.82
CA ALA A 63 0.03 -7.33 16.90
C ALA A 63 -0.10 -5.83 16.62
N GLU A 64 0.87 -5.01 17.06
CA GLU A 64 0.88 -3.59 16.75
C GLU A 64 1.17 -3.34 15.27
N LEU A 65 2.08 -4.10 14.65
CA LEU A 65 2.34 -4.01 13.20
C LEU A 65 1.12 -4.42 12.39
N GLU A 66 0.41 -5.47 12.80
CA GLU A 66 -0.83 -5.90 12.16
C GLU A 66 -1.87 -4.78 12.22
N GLN A 67 -2.10 -4.18 13.39
CA GLN A 67 -3.03 -3.08 13.56
C GLN A 67 -2.64 -1.86 12.71
N ILE A 68 -1.36 -1.46 12.74
CA ILE A 68 -0.84 -0.34 11.94
C ILE A 68 -1.09 -0.58 10.45
N LEU A 69 -0.82 -1.80 9.96
CA LEU A 69 -1.02 -2.18 8.56
C LEU A 69 -2.48 -2.13 8.16
N GLN A 70 -3.36 -2.68 8.99
CA GLN A 70 -4.80 -2.63 8.74
C GLN A 70 -5.34 -1.20 8.74
N GLU A 71 -4.94 -0.36 9.71
CA GLU A 71 -5.37 1.04 9.81
C GLU A 71 -4.91 1.87 8.61
N HIS A 72 -3.66 1.69 8.17
CA HIS A 72 -3.12 2.36 6.99
C HIS A 72 -3.92 1.98 5.74
N ILE A 73 -4.04 0.67 5.48
CA ILE A 73 -4.76 0.16 4.30
C ILE A 73 -6.21 0.63 4.32
N HIS A 74 -6.89 0.53 5.46
CA HIS A 74 -8.27 0.96 5.58
C HIS A 74 -8.42 2.46 5.27
N SER A 75 -7.53 3.30 5.81
CA SER A 75 -7.59 4.76 5.60
C SER A 75 -7.37 5.14 4.14
N VAL A 76 -6.35 4.56 3.48
CA VAL A 76 -6.03 4.86 2.07
C VAL A 76 -7.13 4.33 1.14
N VAL A 77 -7.56 3.09 1.33
CA VAL A 77 -8.58 2.47 0.48
C VAL A 77 -9.95 3.10 0.71
N ALA A 78 -10.32 3.49 1.94
CA ALA A 78 -11.57 4.21 2.18
C ALA A 78 -11.60 5.57 1.46
N ARG A 79 -10.45 6.25 1.35
CA ARG A 79 -10.35 7.54 0.66
C ARG A 79 -10.40 7.41 -0.87
N TYR A 80 -9.71 6.44 -1.43
CA TYR A 80 -9.45 6.37 -2.88
C TYR A 80 -10.05 5.14 -3.57
N GLY A 81 -10.63 4.20 -2.84
CA GLY A 81 -10.99 2.85 -3.33
C GLY A 81 -11.81 2.84 -4.61
N THR A 82 -12.88 3.62 -4.68
CA THR A 82 -13.74 3.73 -5.88
C THR A 82 -13.15 4.63 -6.97
N ARG A 83 -12.15 5.44 -6.63
CA ARG A 83 -11.41 6.30 -7.57
C ARG A 83 -10.27 5.55 -8.26
N ALA A 84 -9.82 4.45 -7.68
CA ALA A 84 -8.82 3.56 -8.26
C ALA A 84 -9.48 2.40 -9.00
N LEU A 85 -8.96 2.07 -10.18
CA LEU A 85 -9.38 0.87 -10.93
C LEU A 85 -8.86 -0.42 -10.28
N ALA A 86 -7.70 -0.32 -9.63
CA ALA A 86 -6.98 -1.42 -9.04
C ALA A 86 -5.98 -0.92 -7.98
N TRP A 87 -5.62 -1.78 -7.04
CA TRP A 87 -4.58 -1.52 -6.04
C TRP A 87 -3.48 -2.57 -6.06
N ASP A 88 -2.24 -2.10 -6.03
CA ASP A 88 -1.09 -2.90 -5.64
C ASP A 88 -1.06 -2.94 -4.11
N VAL A 89 -1.57 -4.04 -3.56
CA VAL A 89 -1.72 -4.20 -2.12
C VAL A 89 -0.36 -4.45 -1.49
N VAL A 90 0.37 -5.43 -2.01
CA VAL A 90 1.73 -5.74 -1.57
C VAL A 90 2.65 -5.67 -2.77
N ASN A 91 3.76 -4.94 -2.62
CA ASN A 91 4.79 -4.82 -3.63
C ASN A 91 6.04 -5.59 -3.22
N GLU A 92 6.55 -6.44 -4.11
CA GLU A 92 7.89 -7.06 -4.06
C GLU A 92 8.19 -7.74 -2.72
N ALA A 93 7.33 -8.64 -2.26
CA ALA A 93 7.53 -9.37 -1.01
C ALA A 93 8.35 -10.65 -1.18
N LEU A 94 8.49 -11.15 -2.40
CA LEU A 94 9.05 -12.46 -2.68
C LEU A 94 10.42 -12.36 -3.37
N ASP A 95 11.24 -13.38 -3.17
CA ASP A 95 12.43 -13.68 -3.96
C ASP A 95 12.44 -15.17 -4.37
N SER A 96 13.54 -15.65 -4.94
CA SER A 96 13.68 -17.04 -5.39
C SER A 96 13.57 -18.08 -4.27
N ASN A 97 13.66 -17.66 -3.00
CA ASN A 97 13.58 -18.51 -1.82
C ASN A 97 12.28 -18.31 -1.02
N GLY A 98 11.33 -17.52 -1.54
CA GLY A 98 10.04 -17.26 -0.90
C GLY A 98 9.95 -15.86 -0.29
N LEU A 99 9.38 -15.74 0.91
CA LEU A 99 9.18 -14.45 1.57
C LEU A 99 10.52 -13.82 1.96
N LYS A 100 10.81 -12.64 1.40
CA LYS A 100 12.09 -11.96 1.62
C LYS A 100 12.10 -11.21 2.96
N PRO A 101 13.22 -11.22 3.71
CA PRO A 101 13.45 -10.31 4.83
C PRO A 101 13.13 -8.86 4.45
N SER A 102 12.19 -8.24 5.15
CA SER A 102 11.66 -6.93 4.79
C SER A 102 11.20 -6.19 6.04
N ALA A 103 12.05 -5.32 6.59
CA ALA A 103 11.62 -4.44 7.68
C ALA A 103 10.58 -3.41 7.16
N PRO A 104 9.55 -3.08 7.95
CA PRO A 104 9.25 -3.57 9.31
C PRO A 104 8.47 -4.90 9.36
N TRP A 105 8.11 -5.47 8.22
CA TRP A 105 7.14 -6.56 8.09
C TRP A 105 7.70 -7.94 8.42
N TYR A 106 8.58 -8.52 7.60
CA TYR A 106 9.11 -9.86 7.80
C TYR A 106 10.49 -9.82 8.44
N PRO A 107 10.75 -10.58 9.54
CA PRO A 107 9.91 -11.63 10.13
C PRO A 107 8.96 -11.22 11.27
N ALA A 108 8.83 -9.92 11.57
CA ALA A 108 8.05 -9.45 12.73
C ALA A 108 6.53 -9.75 12.64
N LEU A 109 5.98 -9.81 11.44
CA LEU A 109 4.60 -10.17 11.10
C LEU A 109 4.62 -11.14 9.90
N PRO A 110 4.78 -12.46 10.12
CA PRO A 110 5.01 -13.43 9.04
C PRO A 110 3.88 -13.54 8.00
N ASP A 111 2.65 -13.22 8.37
CA ASP A 111 1.44 -13.31 7.55
C ASP A 111 0.97 -11.94 7.02
N TYR A 112 1.83 -10.91 7.06
CA TYR A 112 1.48 -9.54 6.68
C TYR A 112 0.88 -9.40 5.27
N ILE A 113 1.26 -10.29 4.33
CA ILE A 113 0.68 -10.31 2.99
C ILE A 113 -0.83 -10.59 3.07
N ASP A 114 -1.22 -11.64 3.77
CA ASP A 114 -2.62 -12.04 3.91
C ASP A 114 -3.41 -11.00 4.73
N VAL A 115 -2.81 -10.49 5.81
CA VAL A 115 -3.36 -9.34 6.56
C VAL A 115 -3.65 -8.16 5.62
N ALA A 116 -2.71 -7.79 4.76
CA ALA A 116 -2.86 -6.66 3.86
C ALA A 116 -4.00 -6.89 2.83
N PHE A 117 -4.07 -8.08 2.23
CA PHE A 117 -5.13 -8.39 1.26
C PHE A 117 -6.52 -8.45 1.90
N ARG A 118 -6.64 -9.03 3.10
CA ARG A 118 -7.91 -9.03 3.84
C ARG A 118 -8.36 -7.62 4.19
N ALA A 119 -7.45 -6.78 4.69
CA ALA A 119 -7.73 -5.39 5.01
C ALA A 119 -8.17 -4.60 3.76
N ALA A 120 -7.44 -4.78 2.65
CA ALA A 120 -7.76 -4.12 1.38
C ALA A 120 -9.12 -4.58 0.84
N ARG A 121 -9.43 -5.88 0.88
CA ARG A 121 -10.75 -6.39 0.45
C ARG A 121 -11.87 -5.86 1.33
N ALA A 122 -11.68 -5.85 2.65
CA ALA A 122 -12.67 -5.33 3.58
C ALA A 122 -12.98 -3.85 3.34
N ALA A 123 -11.97 -3.04 3.01
CA ALA A 123 -12.13 -1.61 2.75
C ALA A 123 -12.62 -1.28 1.32
N ALA A 124 -12.19 -2.03 0.31
CA ALA A 124 -12.47 -1.72 -1.10
C ALA A 124 -13.82 -2.22 -1.61
N GLY A 125 -14.45 -3.17 -0.90
CA GLY A 125 -15.60 -3.91 -1.40
C GLY A 125 -15.20 -4.95 -2.46
N PRO A 126 -16.17 -5.67 -3.07
CA PRO A 126 -15.91 -6.84 -3.92
C PRO A 126 -15.39 -6.50 -5.33
N ASP A 127 -15.68 -5.31 -5.85
CA ASP A 127 -15.48 -4.99 -7.26
C ASP A 127 -14.08 -4.45 -7.60
N VAL A 128 -13.37 -3.94 -6.59
CA VAL A 128 -12.01 -3.43 -6.77
C VAL A 128 -11.03 -4.59 -6.94
N LYS A 129 -10.18 -4.48 -7.97
CA LYS A 129 -9.14 -5.47 -8.25
C LYS A 129 -7.93 -5.23 -7.34
N LEU A 130 -7.48 -6.28 -6.68
CA LEU A 130 -6.36 -6.26 -5.73
C LEU A 130 -5.23 -7.11 -6.30
N PHE A 131 -4.04 -6.53 -6.38
CA PHE A 131 -2.88 -7.14 -7.00
C PHE A 131 -1.73 -7.30 -6.02
N TYR A 132 -1.01 -8.40 -6.19
CA TYR A 132 0.38 -8.53 -5.78
C TYR A 132 1.22 -8.03 -6.96
N ASN A 133 2.19 -7.16 -6.73
CA ASN A 133 3.05 -6.61 -7.78
C ASN A 133 4.52 -6.93 -7.49
N ASP A 134 5.27 -7.33 -8.52
CA ASP A 134 6.69 -7.68 -8.39
C ASP A 134 7.40 -7.51 -9.74
N TYR A 135 8.62 -6.98 -9.74
CA TYR A 135 9.44 -6.81 -10.95
C TYR A 135 10.01 -8.14 -11.48
N SER A 136 10.07 -9.18 -10.65
CA SER A 136 10.67 -10.47 -11.03
C SER A 136 9.76 -11.37 -11.89
N ALA A 137 8.52 -10.94 -12.16
CA ALA A 137 7.58 -11.67 -13.03
C ALA A 137 7.90 -11.53 -14.53
N GLU A 138 8.81 -10.65 -14.94
CA GLU A 138 9.24 -10.47 -16.33
C GLU A 138 10.45 -11.35 -16.73
N GLY A 139 10.99 -12.14 -15.79
CA GLY A 139 12.21 -12.94 -15.96
C GLY A 139 12.05 -14.45 -15.79
N MET A 140 10.82 -14.99 -15.78
CA MET A 140 10.55 -16.44 -15.81
C MET A 140 10.06 -16.91 -17.18
#